data_AF-A0A074RX76-F1
#
_entry.id   AF-A0A074RX76-F1
#
_cell.length_a   1.000
_cell.length_b   1.000
_cell.length_c   1.000
_cell.angle_alpha   90.00
_cell.angle_beta   90.00
_cell.angle_gamma   90.00
#
_symmetry.space_group_name_H-M   'P 1'
#
loop_
_entity.id
_entity.type
_entity.pdbx_description
1 polymer ?
#
loop_
_entity_poly.entity_id
_entity_poly.type
_entity_poly.pdbx_seq_one_letter_code
_entity_poly.pdbx_strand_id
1 'polypeptide(L)'
;MTILPYSLNLDRVVVHIHDHPALSEASRIAVLFVLHGHPASAHHMKPIVNGTFDLAKNKTMLSEAKRNLIIITFDLEDDYSEVAKESEYESGQSYRKQEKIASTVSRLMDTLPTVLCPNNDRFIDTWMVAGLSLGAHAAWLAMDRGKLLESQVQNLCLMLPHSRSSLEPLHTHCWLT
;
A
#
# COMPACT_ATOMS: atom_id res chain seq x y z
N MET A 1 -13.14 17.18 -5.76
CA MET A 1 -11.75 17.70 -5.77
C MET A 1 -10.83 16.55 -6.14
N THR A 2 -10.01 16.68 -7.18
CA THR A 2 -9.14 15.60 -7.67
C THR A 2 -7.84 15.57 -6.87
N ILE A 3 -7.55 14.44 -6.22
CA ILE A 3 -6.24 14.17 -5.63
C ILE A 3 -5.25 13.97 -6.78
N LEU A 4 -4.26 14.84 -6.88
CA LEU A 4 -3.17 14.70 -7.84
C LEU A 4 -1.96 14.14 -7.10
N PRO A 5 -1.51 12.92 -7.44
CA PRO A 5 -0.28 12.41 -6.85
C PRO A 5 0.92 13.21 -7.35
N TYR A 6 1.94 13.30 -6.52
CA TYR A 6 3.28 13.63 -6.96
C TYR A 6 4.16 12.38 -6.89
N SER A 7 5.12 12.28 -7.81
CA SER A 7 6.00 11.11 -7.92
C SER A 7 7.40 11.45 -7.42
N LEU A 8 8.00 10.55 -6.67
CA LEU A 8 9.39 10.62 -6.24
C LEU A 8 10.12 9.34 -6.63
N ASN A 9 11.42 9.45 -6.90
CA ASN A 9 12.29 8.29 -7.06
C ASN A 9 12.98 8.03 -5.72
N LEU A 10 12.56 6.97 -5.02
CA LEU A 10 13.09 6.57 -3.72
C LEU A 10 13.62 5.14 -3.85
N ASP A 11 14.89 4.93 -3.49
CA ASP A 11 15.53 3.59 -3.50
C ASP A 11 15.38 2.84 -4.83
N ARG A 12 15.50 3.58 -5.95
CA ARG A 12 15.32 3.10 -7.34
C ARG A 12 13.89 2.74 -7.72
N VAL A 13 12.91 3.06 -6.88
CA VAL A 13 11.49 2.83 -7.12
C VAL A 13 10.79 4.17 -7.32
N VAL A 14 9.99 4.28 -8.38
CA VAL A 14 9.10 5.42 -8.56
C VAL A 14 7.88 5.22 -7.66
N VAL A 15 7.78 6.04 -6.62
CA VAL A 15 6.64 6.06 -5.71
C VAL A 15 5.70 7.19 -6.07
N HIS A 16 4.40 6.92 -6.02
CA HIS A 16 3.35 7.91 -6.17
C HIS A 16 2.76 8.19 -4.79
N ILE A 17 2.91 9.43 -4.35
CA ILE A 17 2.41 9.89 -3.06
C ILE A 17 1.12 10.65 -3.28
N HIS A 18 0.06 10.18 -2.63
CA HIS A 18 -1.26 10.77 -2.66
C HIS A 18 -1.54 11.39 -1.29
N ASP A 19 -1.75 12.70 -1.26
CA ASP A 19 -2.16 13.46 -0.08
C ASP A 19 -3.52 14.13 -0.35
N HIS A 20 -4.30 14.33 0.69
CA HIS A 20 -5.56 15.03 0.60
C HIS A 20 -5.48 16.38 1.33
N PRO A 21 -5.70 17.52 0.65
CA PRO A 21 -5.55 18.86 1.26
C PRO A 21 -6.34 19.04 2.57
N ALA A 22 -7.56 18.50 2.63
CA ALA A 22 -8.39 18.57 3.84
C ALA A 22 -7.85 17.78 5.05
N LEU A 23 -6.85 16.92 4.86
CA LEU A 23 -6.19 16.15 5.92
C LEU A 23 -4.75 16.67 6.19
N SER A 24 -4.28 17.66 5.42
CA SER A 24 -2.86 18.01 5.34
C SER A 24 -2.33 18.79 6.55
N GLU A 25 -3.20 19.41 7.35
CA GLU A 25 -2.81 20.25 8.50
C GLU A 25 -2.40 19.47 9.76
N ALA A 26 -2.50 18.14 9.74
CA ALA A 26 -2.15 17.30 10.89
C ALA A 26 -0.63 17.03 10.99
N SER A 27 -0.09 17.16 12.20
CA SER A 27 1.30 16.82 12.53
C SER A 27 1.55 15.32 12.59
N ARG A 28 0.52 14.52 12.90
CA ARG A 28 0.60 13.06 12.91
C ARG A 28 0.24 12.51 11.53
N ILE A 29 1.08 11.66 10.98
CA ILE A 29 0.89 11.06 9.66
C ILE A 29 0.60 9.56 9.81
N ALA A 30 -0.48 9.13 9.17
CA ALA A 30 -0.75 7.73 8.88
C ALA A 30 -0.37 7.45 7.43
N VAL A 31 0.53 6.50 7.18
CA VAL A 31 0.92 6.09 5.83
C VAL A 31 0.26 4.76 5.49
N LEU A 32 -0.44 4.70 4.35
CA LEU A 32 -1.01 3.49 3.78
C LEU A 32 -0.32 3.16 2.46
N PHE A 33 0.38 2.03 2.40
CA PHE A 33 0.82 1.45 1.13
C PHE A 33 -0.33 0.69 0.48
N VAL A 34 -0.62 0.96 -0.79
CA VAL A 34 -1.61 0.21 -1.59
C VAL A 34 -0.89 -0.50 -2.73
N LEU A 35 -0.81 -1.82 -2.62
CA LEU A 35 -0.05 -2.70 -3.51
C LEU A 35 -0.96 -3.34 -4.55
N HIS A 36 -0.67 -3.11 -5.83
CA HIS A 36 -1.45 -3.70 -6.92
C HIS A 36 -1.13 -5.18 -7.13
N GLY A 37 -2.06 -5.91 -7.74
CA GLY A 37 -1.84 -7.28 -8.21
C GLY A 37 -1.13 -7.33 -9.55
N HIS A 38 -0.80 -8.53 -10.03
CA HIS A 38 -0.33 -8.75 -11.40
C HIS A 38 -1.54 -9.07 -12.32
N PRO A 39 -1.62 -8.53 -13.55
CA PRO A 39 -0.65 -7.67 -14.27
C PRO A 39 -0.98 -6.16 -14.15
N ALA A 40 -1.58 -5.72 -13.05
CA ALA A 40 -1.94 -4.32 -12.87
C ALA A 40 -0.70 -3.42 -12.61
N SER A 41 -0.95 -2.14 -12.34
CA SER A 41 0.05 -1.11 -12.04
C SER A 41 -0.49 -0.15 -10.98
N ALA A 42 0.37 0.72 -10.44
CA ALA A 42 0.02 1.77 -9.50
C ALA A 42 -1.08 2.69 -10.05
N HIS A 43 -1.10 2.94 -11.36
CA HIS A 43 -2.17 3.70 -12.02
C HIS A 43 -3.55 3.07 -11.81
N HIS A 44 -3.64 1.74 -11.84
CA HIS A 44 -4.90 1.02 -11.62
C HIS A 44 -5.42 1.11 -10.19
N MET A 45 -4.61 1.58 -9.23
CA MET A 45 -5.02 1.74 -7.83
C MET A 45 -5.81 3.01 -7.56
N LYS A 46 -5.92 3.92 -8.54
CA LYS A 46 -6.61 5.22 -8.37
C LYS A 46 -8.03 5.11 -7.80
N PRO A 47 -8.90 4.16 -8.20
CA PRO A 47 -10.23 4.01 -7.60
C PRO A 47 -10.17 3.65 -6.11
N ILE A 48 -9.22 2.81 -5.71
CA ILE A 48 -9.02 2.39 -4.32
C ILE A 48 -8.50 3.56 -3.48
N VAL A 49 -7.52 4.29 -4.01
CA VAL A 49 -6.98 5.51 -3.39
C VAL A 49 -8.10 6.51 -3.13
N ASN A 50 -8.89 6.85 -4.15
CA ASN A 50 -9.98 7.81 -4.03
C ASN A 50 -11.05 7.35 -3.04
N GLY A 51 -11.49 6.09 -3.14
CA GLY A 51 -12.48 5.53 -2.22
C GLY A 51 -11.99 5.52 -0.76
N THR A 52 -10.70 5.26 -0.55
CA THR A 52 -10.09 5.31 0.79
C THR A 52 -10.12 6.73 1.36
N PHE A 53 -9.79 7.74 0.56
CA PHE A 53 -9.89 9.14 1.00
C PHE A 53 -11.32 9.58 1.27
N ASP A 54 -12.29 9.13 0.48
CA ASP A 54 -13.70 9.47 0.70
C ASP A 54 -14.24 8.81 1.98
N LEU A 55 -13.84 7.57 2.26
CA LEU A 55 -14.12 6.91 3.55
C LEU A 55 -13.44 7.62 4.72
N ALA A 56 -12.19 8.03 4.55
CA ALA A 56 -11.39 8.74 5.55
C ALA A 56 -12.02 10.08 5.96
N LYS A 57 -12.62 10.81 5.01
CA LYS A 57 -13.34 12.07 5.28
C LYS A 57 -14.65 11.85 6.03
N ASN A 58 -15.40 10.83 5.61
CA ASN A 58 -16.74 10.57 6.13
C ASN A 58 -16.72 9.94 7.53
N LYS A 59 -15.64 9.23 7.87
CA LYS A 59 -15.45 8.69 9.23
C LYS A 59 -14.81 9.75 10.13
N THR A 60 -15.51 10.08 11.20
CA THR A 60 -15.01 10.90 12.32
C THR A 60 -13.75 10.34 12.98
N MET A 61 -13.35 9.09 12.75
CA MET A 61 -12.17 8.48 13.37
C MET A 61 -10.83 9.16 13.03
N LEU A 62 -10.65 9.69 11.82
CA LEU A 62 -9.45 10.49 11.50
C LEU A 62 -9.54 11.92 12.03
N SER A 63 -10.76 12.43 12.21
CA SER A 63 -11.04 13.72 12.84
C SER A 63 -10.74 13.69 14.35
N GLU A 64 -11.12 12.61 15.04
CA GLU A 64 -10.84 12.41 16.47
C GLU A 64 -9.33 12.21 16.73
N ALA A 65 -8.63 11.51 15.84
CA ALA A 65 -7.19 11.29 15.96
C ALA A 65 -6.31 12.39 15.34
N LYS A 66 -6.90 13.34 14.59
CA LYS A 66 -6.22 14.41 13.84
C LYS A 66 -4.97 13.89 13.09
N ARG A 67 -5.13 12.87 12.24
CA ARG A 67 -4.03 12.34 11.43
C ARG A 67 -4.18 12.75 9.97
N ASN A 68 -3.07 13.09 9.32
CA ASN A 68 -3.00 13.18 7.88
C ASN A 68 -2.84 11.76 7.32
N LEU A 69 -3.74 11.33 6.45
CA LEU A 69 -3.60 10.08 5.71
C LEU A 69 -2.82 10.34 4.43
N ILE A 70 -1.67 9.69 4.29
CA ILE A 70 -0.89 9.66 3.06
C ILE A 70 -1.00 8.25 2.48
N ILE A 71 -1.39 8.15 1.20
CA ILE A 71 -1.46 6.87 0.49
C ILE A 71 -0.29 6.79 -0.49
N ILE A 72 0.39 5.66 -0.53
CA ILE A 72 1.55 5.42 -1.39
C ILE A 72 1.26 4.24 -2.30
N THR A 73 1.45 4.44 -3.61
CA THR A 73 1.41 3.38 -4.62
C THR A 73 2.73 3.38 -5.38
N PHE A 74 3.17 2.22 -5.86
CA PHE A 74 4.36 2.11 -6.71
C PHE A 74 4.23 0.89 -7.62
N ASP A 75 4.92 0.93 -8.76
CA ASP A 75 4.93 -0.18 -9.71
C ASP A 75 5.90 -1.27 -9.28
N LEU A 76 5.49 -2.51 -9.53
CA LEU A 76 6.35 -3.67 -9.33
C LEU A 76 7.31 -3.77 -10.51
N GLU A 77 8.61 -3.72 -10.25
CA GLU A 77 9.59 -4.04 -11.28
C GLU A 77 9.40 -5.48 -11.75
N ASP A 78 9.10 -5.60 -13.04
CA ASP A 78 9.14 -6.86 -13.77
C ASP A 78 10.60 -7.14 -14.12
N ASP A 79 11.32 -7.80 -13.20
CA ASP A 79 12.70 -8.21 -13.44
C ASP A 79 12.72 -9.49 -14.30
N TYR A 80 12.37 -9.35 -15.58
CA TYR A 80 12.50 -10.43 -16.57
C TYR A 80 13.95 -10.57 -17.07
N SER A 81 14.92 -9.88 -16.45
CA SER A 81 16.29 -9.77 -16.96
C SER A 81 17.18 -10.98 -16.65
N GLU A 82 16.77 -11.89 -15.75
CA GLU A 82 17.36 -13.23 -15.67
C GLU A 82 16.72 -14.16 -16.71
N VAL A 83 17.26 -14.01 -17.93
CA VAL A 83 17.03 -14.88 -19.07
C VAL A 83 17.18 -16.36 -18.66
N ALA A 84 16.11 -17.12 -18.90
CA ALA A 84 16.14 -18.55 -19.20
C ALA A 84 16.98 -19.44 -18.25
N LYS A 85 16.38 -19.87 -17.15
CA LYS A 85 16.59 -21.25 -16.69
C LYS A 85 15.26 -21.95 -16.55
N GLU A 86 15.12 -23.01 -17.35
CA GLU A 86 14.02 -23.96 -17.30
C GLU A 86 13.71 -24.39 -15.86
N SER A 87 12.41 -24.53 -15.58
CA SER A 87 11.81 -25.24 -14.42
C SER A 87 11.56 -24.49 -13.11
N GLU A 88 11.83 -23.18 -12.98
CA GLU A 88 11.27 -22.46 -11.82
C GLU A 88 9.75 -22.33 -11.97
N TYR A 89 9.04 -23.14 -11.18
CA TYR A 89 7.59 -23.16 -11.06
C TYR A 89 7.05 -21.71 -10.95
N GLU A 90 5.96 -21.38 -11.64
CA GLU A 90 5.33 -20.04 -11.64
C GLU A 90 5.09 -19.48 -10.21
N SER A 91 4.93 -20.38 -9.24
CA SER A 91 4.83 -20.06 -7.80
C SER A 91 6.11 -19.48 -7.21
N GLY A 92 7.30 -19.98 -7.61
CA GLY A 92 8.59 -19.49 -7.15
C GLY A 92 8.88 -18.07 -7.62
N GLN A 93 8.56 -17.78 -8.89
CA GLN A 93 8.66 -16.42 -9.43
C GLN A 93 7.68 -15.47 -8.74
N SER A 94 6.44 -15.92 -8.53
CA SER A 94 5.42 -15.14 -7.82
C SER A 94 5.83 -14.84 -6.38
N TYR A 95 6.40 -15.81 -5.67
CA TYR A 95 6.87 -15.64 -4.29
C TYR A 95 8.05 -14.65 -4.23
N ARG A 96 9.07 -14.81 -5.07
CA ARG A 96 10.20 -13.85 -5.14
C ARG A 96 9.73 -12.43 -5.41
N LYS A 97 8.72 -12.27 -6.28
CA LYS A 97 8.11 -10.96 -6.54
C LYS A 97 7.46 -10.41 -5.28
N GLN A 98 6.68 -11.21 -4.55
CA GLN A 98 6.09 -10.81 -3.27
C GLN A 98 7.15 -10.42 -2.24
N GLU A 99 8.26 -11.15 -2.14
CA GLU A 99 9.39 -10.82 -1.26
C GLU A 99 10.08 -9.51 -1.62
N LYS A 100 10.32 -9.27 -2.93
CA LYS A 100 10.91 -8.02 -3.42
C LYS A 100 10.02 -6.83 -3.05
N ILE A 101 8.70 -6.97 -3.17
CA ILE A 101 7.73 -5.94 -2.79
C ILE A 101 7.75 -5.68 -1.29
N ALA A 102 7.69 -6.73 -0.47
CA ALA A 102 7.76 -6.61 0.98
C ALA A 102 9.06 -5.92 1.45
N SER A 103 10.17 -6.27 0.81
CA SER A 103 11.48 -5.65 1.05
C SER A 103 11.49 -4.17 0.62
N THR A 104 10.87 -3.83 -0.51
CA THR A 104 10.72 -2.44 -0.96
C THR A 104 9.90 -1.61 0.03
N VAL A 105 8.76 -2.12 0.50
CA VAL A 105 7.97 -1.45 1.56
C VAL A 105 8.83 -1.17 2.79
N SER A 106 9.60 -2.17 3.23
CA SER A 106 10.47 -2.06 4.40
C SER A 106 11.58 -1.01 4.25
N ARG A 107 12.12 -0.83 3.02
CA ARG A 107 13.10 0.23 2.71
C ARG A 107 12.43 1.60 2.66
N LEU A 108 11.27 1.70 2.02
CA LEU A 108 10.51 2.95 1.95
C LEU A 108 10.12 3.44 3.34
N MET A 109 9.80 2.56 4.28
CA MET A 109 9.55 2.95 5.67
C MET A 109 10.75 3.64 6.33
N ASP A 110 11.99 3.31 5.93
CA ASP A 110 13.20 3.95 6.45
C ASP A 110 13.46 5.31 5.77
N THR A 111 13.09 5.45 4.50
CA THR A 111 13.41 6.66 3.71
C THR A 111 12.31 7.71 3.74
N LEU A 112 11.03 7.32 3.82
CA LEU A 112 9.88 8.23 3.80
C LEU A 112 9.85 9.26 4.93
N PRO A 113 10.27 8.98 6.18
CA PRO A 113 10.31 10.00 7.23
C PRO A 113 11.14 11.23 6.81
N THR A 114 12.29 11.01 6.15
CA THR A 114 13.16 12.11 5.71
C THR A 114 12.53 12.98 4.62
N VAL A 115 11.63 12.40 3.83
CA VAL A 115 10.96 13.06 2.71
C VAL A 115 9.67 13.76 3.15
N LEU A 116 8.88 13.10 3.97
CA LEU A 116 7.56 13.59 4.40
C LEU A 116 7.62 14.52 5.62
N CYS A 117 8.69 14.42 6.41
CA CYS A 117 8.87 15.15 7.67
C CYS A 117 10.24 15.85 7.74
N PRO A 118 10.65 16.67 6.75
CA PRO A 118 12.01 17.21 6.68
C PRO A 118 12.34 18.17 7.83
N ASN A 119 11.34 18.82 8.43
CA ASN A 119 11.51 19.81 9.50
C ASN A 119 11.23 19.25 10.91
N ASN A 120 10.96 17.95 11.06
CA ASN A 120 10.54 17.30 12.31
C ASN A 120 9.28 17.92 12.99
N ASP A 121 8.51 18.72 12.26
CA ASP A 121 7.22 19.28 12.66
C ASP A 121 6.06 18.28 12.48
N ARG A 122 6.31 17.24 11.68
CA ARG A 122 5.42 16.12 11.42
C ARG A 122 6.13 14.82 11.76
N PHE A 123 5.36 13.78 12.06
CA PHE A 123 5.92 12.44 12.26
C PHE A 123 4.94 11.37 11.82
N ILE A 124 5.48 10.27 11.31
CA ILE A 124 4.71 9.09 10.93
C ILE A 124 4.56 8.22 12.17
N ASP A 125 3.32 8.02 12.62
CA ASP A 125 3.01 7.21 13.82
C ASP A 125 2.16 5.99 13.52
N THR A 126 1.71 5.85 12.27
CA THR A 126 0.93 4.70 11.83
C THR A 126 1.38 4.30 10.43
N TRP A 127 1.67 3.02 10.29
CA TRP A 127 1.99 2.37 9.03
C TRP A 127 0.95 1.31 8.73
N MET A 128 0.46 1.29 7.51
CA MET A 128 -0.52 0.33 7.03
C MET A 128 -0.10 -0.16 5.65
N VAL A 129 -0.44 -1.40 5.33
CA VAL A 129 -0.21 -1.98 4.01
C VAL A 129 -1.47 -2.74 3.61
N ALA A 130 -1.99 -2.42 2.43
CA ALA A 130 -3.10 -3.11 1.80
C ALA A 130 -2.68 -3.57 0.41
N GLY A 131 -3.34 -4.60 -0.11
CA GLY A 131 -3.03 -5.06 -1.46
C GLY A 131 -4.09 -5.94 -2.08
N LEU A 132 -3.94 -6.15 -3.40
CA LEU A 132 -4.80 -6.99 -4.23
C LEU A 132 -4.01 -8.17 -4.80
N SER A 133 -4.55 -9.38 -4.72
CA SER A 133 -3.96 -10.59 -5.33
C SER A 133 -2.47 -10.75 -4.92
N LEU A 134 -1.53 -10.72 -5.88
CA LEU A 134 -0.09 -10.74 -5.60
C LEU A 134 0.35 -9.63 -4.63
N GLY A 135 -0.23 -8.44 -4.73
CA GLY A 135 0.00 -7.34 -3.80
C GLY A 135 -0.55 -7.60 -2.39
N ALA A 136 -1.62 -8.40 -2.26
CA ALA A 136 -2.15 -8.80 -0.95
C ALA A 136 -1.21 -9.78 -0.23
N HIS A 137 -0.66 -10.75 -0.95
CA HIS A 137 0.36 -11.64 -0.41
C HIS A 137 1.65 -10.88 -0.05
N ALA A 138 2.07 -9.93 -0.88
CA ALA A 138 3.19 -9.07 -0.57
C ALA A 138 2.95 -8.20 0.68
N ALA A 139 1.73 -7.66 0.84
CA ALA A 139 1.33 -6.94 2.04
C ALA A 139 1.45 -7.85 3.27
N TRP A 140 0.99 -9.09 3.17
CA TRP A 140 1.13 -10.09 4.23
C TRP A 140 2.59 -10.34 4.62
N LEU A 141 3.47 -10.57 3.63
CA LEU A 141 4.91 -10.74 3.88
C LEU A 141 5.56 -9.48 4.48
N ALA A 142 5.15 -8.29 4.06
CA ALA A 142 5.68 -7.03 4.60
C ALA A 142 5.38 -6.89 6.10
N MET A 143 4.20 -7.34 6.54
CA MET A 143 3.83 -7.30 7.96
C MET A 143 4.57 -8.36 8.77
N ASP A 144 4.61 -9.59 8.28
CA ASP A 144 5.22 -10.74 8.96
C ASP A 144 6.71 -10.50 9.26
N ARG A 145 7.43 -9.83 8.34
CA ARG A 145 8.88 -9.62 8.43
C ARG A 145 9.33 -8.45 9.31
N GLY A 146 8.45 -7.89 10.13
CA GLY A 146 8.89 -7.35 11.44
C GLY A 146 9.24 -5.87 11.55
N LYS A 147 8.71 -4.97 10.72
CA LYS A 147 8.68 -3.51 11.06
C LYS A 147 7.29 -2.96 11.36
N LEU A 148 6.26 -3.68 10.92
CA LEU A 148 4.89 -3.23 10.98
C LEU A 148 4.14 -3.75 12.21
N LEU A 149 4.63 -4.81 12.87
CA LEU A 149 3.98 -5.44 14.02
C LEU A 149 3.86 -4.53 15.27
N GLU A 150 4.69 -3.48 15.38
CA GLU A 150 4.61 -2.49 16.47
C GLU A 150 3.71 -1.28 16.12
N SER A 151 3.38 -1.10 14.85
CA SER A 151 2.44 -0.07 14.38
C SER A 151 1.03 -0.65 14.25
N GLN A 152 -0.03 0.13 14.46
CA GLN A 152 -1.40 -0.34 14.25
C GLN A 152 -1.64 -0.68 12.77
N VAL A 153 -1.43 -1.94 12.38
CA VAL A 153 -1.59 -2.38 11.00
C VAL A 153 -3.00 -2.91 10.80
N GLN A 154 -3.75 -2.27 9.91
CA GLN A 154 -5.04 -2.76 9.45
C GLN A 154 -4.87 -3.56 8.16
N ASN A 155 -5.34 -4.81 8.20
CA ASN A 155 -5.40 -5.68 7.04
C ASN A 155 -6.60 -5.36 6.16
N LEU A 156 -6.35 -4.96 4.91
CA LEU A 156 -7.34 -5.02 3.85
C LEU A 156 -6.81 -5.91 2.72
N CYS A 157 -7.07 -7.21 2.86
CA CYS A 157 -6.86 -8.19 1.80
C CYS A 157 -8.13 -8.27 0.95
N LEU A 158 -8.09 -7.70 -0.25
CA LEU A 158 -9.16 -7.82 -1.24
C LEU A 158 -8.77 -8.92 -2.22
N MET A 159 -9.17 -10.16 -1.92
CA MET A 159 -9.10 -11.28 -2.87
C MET A 159 -10.27 -11.13 -3.86
N LEU A 160 -10.00 -10.66 -5.07
CA LEU A 160 -11.00 -10.68 -6.13
C LEU A 160 -11.26 -12.13 -6.56
N PRO A 161 -12.51 -12.60 -6.62
CA PRO A 161 -12.80 -13.94 -7.09
C PRO A 161 -12.44 -14.09 -8.57
N HIS A 162 -11.72 -15.16 -8.90
CA HIS A 162 -11.64 -15.64 -10.28
C HIS A 162 -13.05 -16.06 -10.72
N SER A 163 -13.46 -15.61 -11.90
CA SER A 163 -14.81 -15.71 -12.44
C SER A 163 -15.44 -17.11 -12.32
N ARG A 164 -16.50 -17.24 -11.52
CA ARG A 164 -17.67 -18.08 -11.85
C ARG A 164 -18.95 -17.41 -11.38
N SER A 165 -19.91 -17.41 -12.29
CA SER A 165 -21.29 -16.95 -12.20
C SER A 165 -22.03 -17.46 -10.96
N SER A 166 -22.33 -16.56 -10.01
CA SER A 166 -23.59 -16.53 -9.26
C SER A 166 -23.56 -15.36 -8.27
N LEU A 167 -24.60 -14.53 -8.32
CA LEU A 167 -24.89 -13.44 -7.38
C LEU A 167 -25.12 -14.00 -5.97
N GLU A 168 -24.23 -13.69 -5.04
CA GLU A 168 -24.48 -13.73 -3.59
C GLU A 168 -23.73 -12.54 -2.95
N PRO A 169 -24.27 -11.89 -1.91
CA PRO A 169 -23.71 -10.65 -1.36
C PRO A 169 -22.43 -10.90 -0.56
N LEU A 170 -21.40 -10.10 -0.86
CA LEU A 170 -20.07 -10.13 -0.27
C LEU A 170 -20.09 -9.73 1.22
N HIS A 171 -19.78 -10.67 2.11
CA HIS A 171 -19.32 -10.37 3.46
C HIS A 171 -17.84 -9.95 3.42
N THR A 172 -17.57 -8.67 3.60
CA THR A 172 -16.24 -8.15 3.93
C THR A 172 -15.92 -8.52 5.39
N HIS A 173 -15.15 -9.58 5.60
CA HIS A 173 -14.55 -9.83 6.91
C HIS A 173 -13.34 -8.90 7.10
N CYS A 174 -13.64 -7.72 7.66
CA CYS A 174 -12.66 -6.83 8.25
C CYS A 174 -12.27 -7.41 9.62
N TRP A 175 -11.10 -8.03 9.72
CA TRP A 175 -10.54 -8.38 11.04
C TRP A 175 -9.89 -7.12 11.61
N LEU A 176 -10.68 -6.36 12.36
CA LEU A 176 -10.19 -5.34 13.29
C LEU A 176 -9.83 -6.08 14.59
N THR A 177 -8.55 -6.13 14.92
CA THR A 177 -8.06 -6.44 16.27
C THR A 177 -7.18 -5.31 16.73
#